data_AF-A0A7R9YV81-F1
#
_entry.id   AF-A0A7R9YV81-F1
#
_cell.length_a   1.000
_cell.length_b   1.000
_cell.length_c   1.000
_cell.angle_alpha   90.00
_cell.angle_beta   90.00
_cell.angle_gamma   90.00
#
_symmetry.space_group_name_H-M   'P 1'
#
loop_
_entity.id
_entity.type
_entity.pdbx_description
1 polymer ?
#
loop_
_entity_poly.entity_id
_entity_poly.type
_entity_poly.pdbx_seq_one_letter_code
_entity_poly.pdbx_strand_id
1 'polypeptide(L)'
;MLCVLAAGGVHSHAVFASAAALAAPRLRGCLPRDLAWLASSFAAAGFRHDGLFAAIAAEVVARADSVDRKELAWLARAFTTLQVSAPAAYTAMMQRTEYYLKVSLPRESRLAAAAPSAAPEELALLPEEIASDVSDLA
;
A
#
# COMPACT_ATOMS: atom_id res chain seq x y z
N MET A 1 -6.43 -21.78 14.12
CA MET A 1 -7.82 -21.91 13.59
C MET A 1 -8.72 -20.68 13.77
N LEU A 2 -8.44 -19.70 14.67
CA LEU A 2 -9.30 -18.50 14.77
C LEU A 2 -9.10 -17.45 13.66
N CYS A 3 -7.92 -17.34 13.05
CA CYS A 3 -7.69 -16.39 11.95
C CYS A 3 -8.59 -16.67 10.72
N VAL A 4 -9.04 -17.93 10.53
CA VAL A 4 -9.99 -18.31 9.46
C VAL A 4 -11.44 -17.94 9.80
N LEU A 5 -11.83 -17.97 11.09
CA LEU A 5 -13.21 -17.67 11.49
C LEU A 5 -13.57 -16.19 11.28
N ALA A 6 -12.60 -15.28 11.40
CA ALA A 6 -12.83 -13.87 11.10
C ALA A 6 -13.08 -13.58 9.60
N ALA A 7 -12.69 -14.50 8.70
CA ALA A 7 -13.01 -14.43 7.27
C ALA A 7 -14.40 -15.00 6.93
N GLY A 8 -15.05 -15.69 7.87
CA GLY A 8 -16.42 -16.18 7.73
C GLY A 8 -17.42 -15.03 7.89
N GLY A 9 -17.81 -14.42 6.78
CA GLY A 9 -18.65 -13.22 6.71
C GLY A 9 -19.98 -13.30 7.47
N VAL A 10 -19.96 -12.92 8.74
CA VAL A 10 -21.17 -12.64 9.53
C VAL A 10 -21.26 -11.12 9.71
N HIS A 11 -22.22 -10.51 9.02
CA HIS A 11 -22.36 -9.07 8.79
C HIS A 11 -22.84 -8.25 10.01
N SER A 12 -22.52 -8.64 11.23
CA SER A 12 -22.87 -7.86 12.42
C SER A 12 -21.65 -7.14 12.98
N HIS A 13 -21.74 -5.82 13.13
CA HIS A 13 -20.72 -4.97 13.75
C HIS A 13 -20.23 -5.52 15.10
N ALA A 14 -21.12 -6.13 15.89
CA ALA A 14 -20.79 -6.74 17.17
C ALA A 14 -19.89 -7.98 17.04
N VAL A 15 -20.06 -8.76 15.96
CA VAL A 15 -19.23 -9.93 15.66
C VAL A 15 -17.85 -9.49 15.18
N PHE A 16 -17.75 -8.44 14.36
CA PHE A 16 -16.47 -7.87 13.95
C PHE A 16 -15.69 -7.26 15.12
N ALA A 17 -16.36 -6.56 16.04
CA ALA A 17 -15.72 -6.03 17.26
C ALA A 17 -15.20 -7.16 18.17
N SER A 18 -16.01 -8.20 18.37
CA SER A 18 -15.61 -9.37 19.18
C SER A 18 -14.47 -10.16 18.52
N ALA A 19 -14.52 -10.32 17.19
CA ALA A 19 -13.47 -10.96 16.42
C ALA A 19 -12.16 -10.15 16.48
N ALA A 20 -12.23 -8.82 16.38
CA ALA A 20 -11.08 -7.94 16.52
C ALA A 20 -10.42 -8.08 17.89
N ALA A 21 -11.21 -8.07 18.97
CA ALA A 21 -10.72 -8.25 20.34
C ALA A 21 -10.07 -9.62 20.56
N LEU A 22 -10.62 -10.69 19.98
CA LEU A 22 -10.06 -12.04 20.05
C LEU A 22 -8.83 -12.25 19.17
N ALA A 23 -8.76 -11.57 18.03
CA ALA A 23 -7.68 -11.68 17.06
C ALA A 23 -6.44 -10.89 17.48
N ALA A 24 -6.60 -9.67 18.00
CA ALA A 24 -5.50 -8.77 18.37
C ALA A 24 -4.38 -9.44 19.20
N PRO A 25 -4.63 -10.19 20.29
CA PRO A 25 -3.57 -10.84 21.07
C PRO A 25 -2.93 -12.04 20.36
N ARG A 26 -3.58 -12.59 19.33
CA ARG A 26 -3.18 -13.82 18.62
C ARG A 26 -2.52 -13.56 17.28
N LEU A 27 -2.41 -12.30 16.83
CA LEU A 27 -1.81 -11.95 15.54
C LEU A 27 -0.36 -12.41 15.41
N ARG A 28 0.39 -12.47 16.52
CA ARG A 28 1.76 -13.02 16.57
C ARG A 28 1.87 -14.45 16.05
N GLY A 29 0.81 -15.24 16.09
CA GLY A 29 0.81 -16.61 15.58
C GLY A 29 0.37 -16.73 14.12
N CYS A 30 -0.17 -15.67 13.51
CA CYS A 30 -0.79 -15.76 12.18
C CYS A 30 0.23 -15.46 11.07
N LEU A 31 -0.01 -16.08 9.91
CA LEU A 31 0.83 -15.91 8.74
C LEU A 31 0.57 -14.53 8.12
N PRO A 32 1.54 -13.92 7.42
CA PRO A 32 1.35 -12.66 6.69
C PRO A 32 0.11 -12.65 5.79
N ARG A 33 -0.15 -13.75 5.08
CA ARG A 33 -1.38 -13.95 4.30
C ARG A 33 -2.66 -13.78 5.11
N ASP A 34 -2.70 -14.34 6.32
CA ASP A 34 -3.87 -14.30 7.18
C ASP A 34 -4.11 -12.88 7.71
N LEU A 35 -3.04 -12.14 8.01
CA LEU A 35 -3.12 -10.72 8.37
C LEU A 35 -3.68 -9.87 7.22
N ALA A 36 -3.20 -10.11 6.00
CA ALA A 36 -3.67 -9.43 4.81
C ALA A 36 -5.15 -9.74 4.49
N TRP A 37 -5.56 -10.99 4.66
CA TRP A 37 -6.96 -11.41 4.55
C TRP A 37 -7.84 -10.75 5.61
N LEU A 38 -7.42 -10.79 6.88
CA LEU A 38 -8.15 -10.17 7.98
C LEU A 38 -8.35 -8.66 7.74
N ALA A 39 -7.28 -7.94 7.41
CA ALA A 39 -7.36 -6.51 7.09
C ALA A 39 -8.31 -6.24 5.91
N SER A 40 -8.22 -7.06 4.86
CA SER A 40 -9.08 -6.93 3.67
C SER A 40 -10.54 -7.22 3.96
N SER A 41 -10.86 -8.21 4.80
CA SER A 41 -12.23 -8.51 5.21
C SER A 41 -12.85 -7.35 6.00
N PHE A 42 -12.09 -6.73 6.91
CA PHE A 42 -12.54 -5.55 7.66
C PHE A 42 -12.74 -4.34 6.74
N ALA A 43 -11.84 -4.12 5.79
CA ALA A 43 -11.96 -3.07 4.79
C ALA A 43 -13.17 -3.28 3.86
N ALA A 44 -13.41 -4.51 3.41
CA ALA A 44 -14.57 -4.85 2.60
C ALA A 44 -15.89 -4.68 3.36
N ALA A 45 -15.90 -4.93 4.67
CA ALA A 45 -17.02 -4.67 5.55
C ALA A 45 -17.20 -3.18 5.90
N GLY A 46 -16.26 -2.30 5.52
CA GLY A 46 -16.27 -0.88 5.90
C GLY A 46 -16.07 -0.65 7.40
N PHE A 47 -15.63 -1.66 8.15
CA PHE A 47 -15.51 -1.60 9.60
C PHE A 47 -14.07 -1.26 10.02
N ARG A 48 -13.89 -0.05 10.54
CA ARG A 48 -12.61 0.42 11.08
C ARG A 48 -12.50 0.07 12.56
N HIS A 49 -11.45 -0.66 12.92
CA HIS A 49 -11.10 -0.97 14.31
C HIS A 49 -9.64 -0.60 14.57
N ASP A 50 -9.41 0.61 15.10
CA ASP A 50 -8.05 1.19 15.24
C ASP A 50 -7.08 0.28 15.99
N GLY A 51 -7.53 -0.34 17.10
CA GLY A 51 -6.66 -1.25 17.87
C GLY A 51 -6.25 -2.52 17.11
N LEU A 52 -7.10 -2.99 16.19
CA LEU A 52 -6.79 -4.18 15.39
C LEU A 52 -5.82 -3.80 14.29
N PHE A 53 -6.08 -2.70 13.59
CA PHE A 53 -5.20 -2.19 12.54
C PHE A 53 -3.84 -1.74 13.07
N ALA A 54 -3.76 -1.19 14.28
CA ALA A 54 -2.50 -0.91 14.95
C ALA A 54 -1.72 -2.21 15.26
N ALA A 55 -2.40 -3.26 15.71
CA ALA A 55 -1.77 -4.55 15.97
C ALA A 55 -1.30 -5.24 14.66
N ILE A 56 -2.10 -5.17 13.60
CA ILE A 56 -1.71 -5.64 12.25
C ILE A 56 -0.51 -4.84 11.75
N ALA A 57 -0.52 -3.51 11.89
CA ALA A 57 0.59 -2.64 11.49
C ALA A 57 1.89 -3.03 12.20
N ALA A 58 1.84 -3.26 13.52
CA ALA A 58 3.00 -3.69 14.29
C ALA A 58 3.56 -5.04 13.80
N GLU A 59 2.70 -6.02 13.50
CA GLU A 59 3.14 -7.31 12.96
C GLU A 59 3.71 -7.18 11.54
N VAL A 60 3.14 -6.31 10.70
CA VAL A 60 3.68 -6.04 9.36
C VAL A 60 5.07 -5.42 9.44
N VAL A 61 5.29 -4.47 10.36
CA VAL A 61 6.62 -3.89 10.58
C VAL A 61 7.59 -4.96 11.09
N ALA A 62 7.18 -5.76 12.06
CA ALA A 62 8.04 -6.79 12.65
C ALA A 62 8.41 -7.91 11.68
N ARG A 63 7.58 -8.16 10.66
CA ARG A 63 7.70 -9.31 9.75
C ARG A 63 7.79 -8.92 8.29
N ALA A 64 8.16 -7.67 7.99
CA ALA A 64 8.16 -7.11 6.64
C ALA A 64 8.88 -8.03 5.63
N ASP A 65 9.95 -8.70 6.05
CA ASP A 65 10.74 -9.61 5.21
C ASP A 65 10.04 -10.91 4.82
N SER A 66 8.98 -11.28 5.52
CA SER A 66 8.17 -12.47 5.23
C SER A 66 6.88 -12.15 4.47
N VAL A 67 6.58 -10.87 4.23
CA VAL A 67 5.38 -10.44 3.52
C VAL A 67 5.64 -10.42 2.02
N ASP A 68 4.83 -11.16 1.27
CA ASP A 68 4.94 -11.23 -0.18
C ASP A 68 4.24 -10.07 -0.89
N ARG A 69 4.63 -9.83 -2.16
CA ARG A 69 4.09 -8.72 -2.99
C ARG A 69 2.56 -8.64 -3.00
N LYS A 70 1.88 -9.79 -3.11
CA LYS A 70 0.42 -9.85 -3.15
C LYS A 70 -0.21 -9.44 -1.81
N GLU A 71 0.42 -9.84 -0.71
CA GLU A 71 -0.03 -9.54 0.64
C GLU A 71 0.19 -8.06 0.97
N LEU A 72 1.32 -7.48 0.53
CA LEU A 72 1.57 -6.04 0.61
C LEU A 72 0.48 -5.23 -0.09
N ALA A 73 0.08 -5.63 -1.30
CA ALA A 73 -0.98 -4.95 -2.04
C ALA A 73 -2.34 -5.02 -1.31
N TRP A 74 -2.67 -6.17 -0.73
CA TRP A 74 -3.89 -6.34 0.05
C TRP A 74 -3.88 -5.51 1.34
N LEU A 75 -2.78 -5.52 2.08
CA LEU A 75 -2.60 -4.68 3.26
C LEU A 75 -2.68 -3.20 2.93
N ALA A 76 -1.95 -2.73 1.92
CA ALA A 76 -1.97 -1.33 1.49
C ALA A 76 -3.38 -0.88 1.07
N ARG A 77 -4.11 -1.71 0.32
CA ARG A 77 -5.50 -1.44 -0.05
C ARG A 77 -6.40 -1.38 1.18
N ALA A 78 -6.29 -2.31 2.12
CA ALA A 78 -7.12 -2.33 3.32
C ALA A 78 -6.91 -1.09 4.19
N PHE A 79 -5.64 -0.71 4.42
CA PHE A 79 -5.30 0.46 5.23
C PHE A 79 -5.76 1.77 4.58
N THR A 80 -5.63 1.91 3.25
CA THR A 80 -6.09 3.11 2.54
C THR A 80 -7.62 3.18 2.45
N THR A 81 -8.31 2.05 2.24
CA THR A 81 -9.78 1.97 2.17
C THR A 81 -10.44 2.45 3.47
N LEU A 82 -9.85 2.11 4.62
CA LEU A 82 -10.36 2.53 5.93
C LEU A 82 -9.71 3.83 6.44
N GLN A 83 -8.88 4.48 5.62
CA GLN A 83 -8.15 5.71 5.95
C GLN A 83 -7.38 5.58 7.28
N VAL A 84 -6.75 4.43 7.49
CA VAL A 84 -5.92 4.15 8.67
C VAL A 84 -4.57 4.83 8.51
N SER A 85 -4.22 5.66 9.47
CA SER A 85 -2.89 6.27 9.56
C SER A 85 -1.94 5.32 10.28
N ALA A 86 -1.02 4.70 9.53
CA ALA A 86 0.01 3.80 10.06
C ALA A 86 1.34 4.04 9.35
N PRO A 87 2.00 5.20 9.58
CA PRO A 87 3.17 5.63 8.82
C PRO A 87 4.30 4.59 8.84
N ALA A 88 4.59 3.99 10.00
CA ALA A 88 5.61 2.95 10.13
C ALA A 88 5.30 1.71 9.27
N ALA A 89 4.04 1.28 9.21
CA ALA A 89 3.64 0.15 8.38
C ALA A 89 3.74 0.48 6.90
N TYR A 90 3.33 1.69 6.48
CA TYR A 90 3.52 2.13 5.10
C TYR A 90 5.00 2.17 4.71
N THR A 91 5.88 2.71 5.57
CA THR A 91 7.33 2.70 5.33
C THR A 91 7.87 1.28 5.18
N ALA A 92 7.48 0.36 6.07
CA ALA A 92 7.90 -1.04 5.99
C ALA A 92 7.40 -1.72 4.69
N MET A 93 6.15 -1.49 4.30
CA MET A 93 5.60 -2.01 3.04
C MET A 93 6.32 -1.43 1.81
N MET A 94 6.65 -0.13 1.84
CA MET A 94 7.40 0.53 0.75
C MET A 94 8.81 -0.02 0.62
N GLN A 95 9.56 -0.12 1.72
CA GLN A 95 10.91 -0.70 1.71
C GLN A 95 10.90 -2.13 1.17
N ARG A 96 9.90 -2.92 1.57
CA ARG A 96 9.76 -4.29 1.06
C ARG A 96 9.42 -4.33 -0.42
N THR A 97 8.58 -3.41 -0.89
CA THR A 97 8.26 -3.27 -2.31
C THR A 97 9.49 -2.86 -3.12
N GLU A 98 10.28 -1.91 -2.62
CA GLU A 98 11.53 -1.48 -3.23
C GLU A 98 12.54 -2.62 -3.32
N TYR A 99 12.64 -3.45 -2.28
CA TYR A 99 13.45 -4.67 -2.33
C TYR A 99 13.03 -5.58 -3.49
N TYR A 100 11.74 -5.85 -3.64
CA TYR A 100 11.25 -6.66 -4.75
C TYR A 100 11.57 -6.03 -6.12
N LEU A 101 11.44 -4.70 -6.25
CA LEU A 101 11.81 -4.00 -7.48
C LEU A 101 13.30 -4.16 -7.78
N LYS A 102 14.20 -3.92 -6.81
CA LYS A 102 15.66 -4.06 -6.99
C LYS A 102 16.09 -5.47 -7.39
N VAL A 103 15.39 -6.49 -6.88
CA VAL A 103 15.64 -7.90 -7.21
C VAL A 103 15.06 -8.26 -8.58
N SER A 104 13.91 -7.71 -8.96
CA SER A 104 13.26 -8.01 -10.26
C SER A 104 13.71 -7.15 -11.43
N LEU A 105 14.41 -6.04 -11.20
CA LEU A 105 14.89 -5.14 -12.25
C LEU A 105 16.02 -5.80 -13.06
N PRO A 106 15.87 -5.97 -14.39
CA PRO A 106 16.96 -6.38 -15.27
C PRO A 106 18.15 -5.42 -15.17
N ARG A 107 19.38 -5.93 -15.37
CA ARG A 107 20.65 -5.16 -15.27
C ARG A 107 20.60 -3.77 -15.93
N GLU A 108 19.90 -3.67 -17.05
CA GLU A 108 19.78 -2.47 -17.89
C GLU A 108 19.01 -1.33 -17.21
N SER A 109 17.98 -1.67 -16.42
CA SER A 109 17.16 -0.69 -15.70
C SER A 109 17.81 -0.21 -14.38
N ARG A 110 18.80 -0.95 -13.87
CA ARG A 110 19.64 -0.49 -12.74
C ARG A 110 20.63 0.61 -13.14
N LEU A 111 21.06 0.67 -14.40
CA LEU A 111 21.89 1.77 -14.92
C LEU A 111 21.10 3.06 -15.09
N ALA A 112 19.84 2.97 -15.55
CA ALA A 112 18.98 4.13 -15.71
C ALA A 112 18.57 4.77 -14.37
N ALA A 113 18.32 3.96 -13.33
CA ALA A 113 18.00 4.46 -11.98
C ALA A 113 19.22 4.99 -11.20
N ALA A 114 20.44 4.63 -11.60
CA ALA A 114 21.68 5.12 -10.99
C ALA A 114 22.22 6.40 -11.63
N ALA A 115 21.63 6.86 -12.75
CA ALA A 115 21.92 8.17 -13.31
C ALA A 115 21.23 9.24 -12.45
N PRO A 116 21.97 10.13 -11.75
CA PRO A 116 21.34 11.23 -11.03
C PRO A 116 20.65 12.12 -12.05
N SER A 117 19.32 12.25 -11.89
CA SER A 117 18.47 13.34 -12.40
C SER A 117 19.24 14.39 -13.21
N ALA A 118 19.45 14.12 -14.51
CA ALA A 118 19.75 15.18 -15.46
C ALA A 118 18.46 16.00 -15.55
N ALA A 119 18.47 17.12 -14.83
CA ALA A 119 17.42 18.13 -14.85
C ALA A 119 17.13 18.55 -16.30
N PRO A 120 15.87 18.87 -16.64
CA PRO A 120 15.56 19.50 -17.91
C PRO A 120 15.94 20.98 -17.81
N GLU A 121 17.13 21.34 -18.28
CA GLU A 121 17.50 22.74 -18.55
C GLU A 121 17.36 23.03 -20.06
N GLU A 122 16.24 22.62 -20.65
CA GLU A 122 15.91 22.85 -22.07
C GLU A 122 14.67 23.75 -22.18
N LEU A 123 14.78 24.96 -21.61
CA LEU A 123 13.83 26.05 -21.80
C LEU A 123 14.58 27.34 -22.16
N ALA A 124 15.54 27.20 -23.08
CA ALA A 124 16.17 28.30 -23.77
C ALA A 124 16.28 27.92 -25.25
N LEU A 125 15.77 28.80 -26.12
CA LEU A 125 15.75 28.77 -27.59
C LEU A 125 14.55 28.04 -28.23
N LEU A 126 13.46 28.77 -28.42
CA LEU A 126 12.83 28.82 -29.75
C LEU A 126 12.58 30.29 -30.16
N PRO A 127 12.82 30.64 -31.43
CA PRO A 127 12.96 32.01 -31.91
C PRO A 127 11.63 32.74 -32.09
N GLU A 128 11.70 34.07 -32.00
CA GLU A 128 10.65 34.99 -32.46
C GLU A 128 10.39 34.85 -33.96
N GLU A 129 9.16 35.20 -34.34
CA GLU A 129 8.77 35.70 -35.66
C GLU A 129 8.48 34.67 -36.77
N ILE A 130 7.20 34.35 -36.96
CA ILE A 130 6.53 34.46 -38.27
C ILE A 130 5.09 34.97 -38.03
N ALA A 131 4.85 36.19 -38.53
CA ALA A 131 3.65 36.77 -39.17
C ALA A 131 2.46 35.82 -39.41
N SER A 132 1.20 36.22 -39.59
CA SER A 132 0.40 37.44 -39.69
C SER A 132 -0.97 36.91 -40.10
N ASP A 133 -2.06 37.68 -39.89
CA ASP A 133 -3.31 37.62 -40.70
C ASP A 133 -3.94 36.22 -40.92
N VAL A 134 -5.13 35.89 -40.42
CA VAL A 134 -6.41 36.44 -40.88
C VAL A 134 -7.47 36.00 -39.85
N SER A 135 -8.19 36.93 -39.24
CA SER A 135 -9.62 36.77 -38.85
C SER A 135 -10.18 38.08 -38.35
N ASP A 136 -10.36 39.00 -39.29
CA ASP A 136 -11.54 39.86 -39.33
C ASP A 136 -12.75 38.95 -39.62
N LEU A 137 -13.60 38.67 -38.63
CA LEU A 137 -15.01 38.25 -38.77
C LEU A 137 -15.62 37.91 -37.40
N ALA A 138 -16.11 38.95 -36.71
CA ALA A 138 -17.43 39.01 -36.04
C ALA A 138 -17.55 40.28 -35.18
#